data_AF-A0A7K5SBU8-F1
#
_entry.id   AF-A0A7K5SBU8-F1
#
_cell.length_a   1.000
_cell.length_b   1.000
_cell.length_c   1.000
_cell.angle_alpha   90.00
_cell.angle_beta   90.00
_cell.angle_gamma   90.00
#
_symmetry.space_group_name_H-M   'P 1'
#
loop_
_entity.id
_entity.type
_entity.pdbx_description
1 polymer ?
#
loop_
_entity_poly.entity_id
_entity_poly.type
_entity_poly.pdbx_seq_one_letter_code
_entity_poly.pdbx_strand_id
1 'polypeptide(L)'
;LCFPQKLWNMLESDQFQSIWWSGGGKCVAINKDLFKVEVLDRERQQVFHTQKMKSFMRQLNAYGFTKIQRDIQRSASLPEFLSEEAAASAHSQILYYYNPSFNRAHPQLLETCKRRGVLKGRDPDTEEMDGRPL
;
A
#
# COMPACT_ATOMS: atom_id res chain seq x y z
N LEU A 1 -11.98 11.06 6.55
CA LEU A 1 -10.59 10.57 6.67
C LEU A 1 -9.99 10.38 5.30
N CYS A 2 -8.81 10.95 5.05
CA CYS A 2 -8.03 10.67 3.84
C CYS A 2 -7.47 9.24 3.87
N PHE A 3 -6.91 8.76 2.75
CA PHE A 3 -6.44 7.37 2.65
C PHE A 3 -5.41 6.98 3.74
N PRO A 4 -4.35 7.76 4.02
CA PRO A 4 -3.41 7.45 5.10
C PRO A 4 -4.07 7.37 6.48
N GLN A 5 -5.01 8.26 6.80
CA GLN A 5 -5.73 8.23 8.07
C GLN A 5 -6.59 6.97 8.22
N LYS A 6 -7.28 6.56 7.14
CA LYS A 6 -8.05 5.30 7.14
C LYS A 6 -7.14 4.09 7.35
N LEU A 7 -5.99 4.07 6.67
CA LEU A 7 -5.01 3.01 6.79
C LEU A 7 -4.42 2.94 8.21
N TRP A 8 -4.12 4.09 8.81
CA TRP A 8 -3.63 4.18 10.18
C TRP A 8 -4.65 3.63 11.18
N ASN A 9 -5.90 4.08 11.11
CA ASN A 9 -6.95 3.61 12.00
C ASN A 9 -7.19 2.11 11.88
N MET A 10 -7.06 1.56 10.67
CA MET A 10 -7.15 0.12 10.42
C MET A 10 -5.99 -0.65 11.07
N LEU A 11 -4.77 -0.10 11.02
CA LEU A 11 -3.57 -0.71 11.61
C LEU A 11 -3.50 -0.65 13.14
N GLU A 12 -4.12 0.35 13.75
CA GLU A 12 -4.26 0.44 15.21
C GLU A 12 -5.47 -0.35 15.75
N SER A 13 -6.39 -0.75 14.87
CA SER A 13 -7.54 -1.57 15.23
C SER A 13 -7.16 -3.05 15.27
N ASP A 14 -7.65 -3.77 16.26
CA ASP A 14 -7.54 -5.23 16.38
C ASP A 14 -8.59 -6.00 15.55
N GLN A 15 -9.51 -5.27 14.90
CA GLN A 15 -10.61 -5.84 14.11
C GLN A 15 -10.17 -6.48 12.79
N PHE A 16 -8.93 -6.23 12.35
CA PHE A 16 -8.42 -6.68 11.06
C PHE A 16 -7.23 -7.60 11.26
N GLN A 17 -7.33 -8.83 10.77
CA GLN A 17 -6.24 -9.80 10.81
C GLN A 17 -5.41 -9.78 9.52
N SER A 18 -5.94 -9.19 8.45
CA SER A 18 -5.27 -9.14 7.14
C SER A 18 -4.19 -8.08 7.00
N ILE A 19 -4.08 -7.15 7.96
CA ILE A 19 -3.17 -6.02 7.89
C ILE A 19 -2.65 -5.66 9.29
N TRP A 20 -1.35 -5.45 9.43
CA TRP A 20 -0.72 -5.14 10.71
C TRP A 20 0.59 -4.38 10.55
N TRP A 21 1.06 -3.77 11.64
CA TRP A 21 2.38 -3.18 11.73
C TRP A 21 3.46 -4.25 11.79
N SER A 22 4.46 -4.15 10.92
CA SER A 22 5.65 -5.01 10.90
C SER A 22 6.94 -4.18 11.07
N GLY A 23 8.07 -4.87 11.29
CA GLY A 23 9.39 -4.25 11.40
C GLY A 23 9.47 -3.24 12.55
N GLY A 24 8.84 -3.56 13.69
CA GLY A 24 8.79 -2.67 14.85
C GLY A 24 7.94 -1.41 14.64
N GLY A 25 6.92 -1.45 13.77
CA GLY A 25 6.05 -0.31 13.50
C GLY A 25 6.49 0.58 12.33
N LYS A 26 7.53 0.18 11.60
CA LYS A 26 8.05 0.94 10.45
C LYS A 26 7.41 0.57 9.12
N CYS A 27 6.85 -0.63 9.02
CA CYS A 27 6.31 -1.15 7.77
C CYS A 27 4.86 -1.60 7.95
N VAL A 28 4.09 -1.50 6.88
CA VAL A 28 2.74 -2.07 6.77
C VAL A 28 2.86 -3.45 6.14
N ALA A 29 2.37 -4.48 6.83
CA ALA A 29 2.27 -5.84 6.31
C ALA A 29 0.82 -6.15 5.93
N ILE A 30 0.61 -6.78 4.78
CA ILE A 30 -0.72 -7.07 4.25
C ILE A 30 -0.75 -8.50 3.72
N ASN A 31 -1.58 -9.37 4.31
CA ASN A 31 -1.92 -10.65 3.70
C ASN A 31 -2.88 -10.40 2.54
N LYS A 32 -2.38 -10.54 1.31
CA LYS A 32 -3.09 -10.14 0.08
C LYS A 32 -4.44 -10.82 -0.10
N ASP A 33 -4.57 -12.10 0.25
CA ASP A 33 -5.80 -12.84 -0.02
C ASP A 33 -6.81 -12.66 1.09
N LEU A 34 -6.36 -12.65 2.36
CA LEU A 34 -7.24 -12.31 3.48
C LEU A 34 -7.74 -10.86 3.39
N PHE A 35 -6.91 -9.93 2.93
CA PHE A 35 -7.28 -8.52 2.82
C PHE A 35 -8.38 -8.28 1.79
N LYS A 36 -8.41 -9.05 0.70
CA LYS A 36 -9.51 -8.96 -0.27
C LYS A 36 -10.84 -9.30 0.39
N VAL A 37 -10.91 -10.45 1.06
CA VAL A 37 -12.13 -10.95 1.69
C VAL A 37 -12.54 -10.07 2.87
N GLU A 38 -11.59 -9.74 3.75
CA GLU A 38 -11.87 -9.03 5.00
C GLU A 38 -12.17 -7.55 4.79
N VAL A 39 -11.51 -6.87 3.84
CA VAL A 39 -11.57 -5.40 3.71
C VAL A 39 -12.21 -4.96 2.40
N LEU A 40 -11.91 -5.61 1.28
CA LEU A 40 -12.33 -5.14 -0.05
C LEU A 40 -13.70 -5.69 -0.48
N ASP A 41 -14.04 -6.92 -0.11
CA ASP A 41 -15.30 -7.59 -0.48
C ASP A 41 -16.46 -7.27 0.48
N ARG A 42 -16.23 -6.49 1.55
CA ARG A 42 -17.28 -6.06 2.49
C ARG A 42 -18.12 -4.92 1.91
N GLU A 43 -19.14 -5.24 1.11
CA GLU A 43 -20.02 -4.24 0.48
C GLU A 43 -20.71 -3.29 1.48
N ARG A 44 -21.14 -3.79 2.64
CA ARG A 44 -21.90 -2.99 3.63
C ARG A 44 -21.05 -2.17 4.60
N GLN A 45 -19.75 -2.44 4.67
CA GLN A 45 -18.81 -1.84 5.64
C GLN A 45 -17.46 -1.54 4.97
N GLN A 46 -17.50 -0.94 3.78
CA GLN A 46 -16.29 -0.61 3.04
C GLN A 46 -15.46 0.46 3.75
N VAL A 47 -14.27 0.06 4.21
CA VAL A 47 -13.28 1.03 4.74
C VAL A 47 -12.73 1.89 3.61
N PHE A 48 -12.45 1.28 2.44
CA PHE A 48 -11.99 1.95 1.24
C PHE A 48 -13.05 1.86 0.13
N HIS A 49 -13.21 2.93 -0.65
CA HIS A 49 -14.12 2.98 -1.81
C HIS A 49 -13.57 2.20 -3.01
N THR A 50 -13.11 0.97 -2.78
CA THR A 50 -12.63 0.07 -3.82
C THR A 50 -12.71 -1.36 -3.37
N GLN A 51 -13.10 -2.25 -4.28
CA GLN A 51 -13.08 -3.70 -4.07
C GLN A 51 -11.85 -4.36 -4.73
N LYS A 52 -11.03 -3.56 -5.43
CA LYS A 52 -9.92 -4.09 -6.24
C LYS A 52 -8.59 -3.86 -5.54
N MET A 53 -7.85 -4.95 -5.27
CA MET A 53 -6.51 -4.88 -4.67
C MET A 53 -5.56 -3.97 -5.46
N LYS A 54 -5.62 -3.98 -6.80
CA LYS A 54 -4.83 -3.07 -7.64
C LYS A 54 -5.10 -1.59 -7.37
N SER A 55 -6.36 -1.22 -7.13
CA SER A 55 -6.72 0.17 -6.79
C SER A 55 -6.20 0.56 -5.42
N PHE A 56 -6.27 -0.35 -4.44
CA PHE A 56 -5.70 -0.12 -3.12
C PHE A 56 -4.17 0.08 -3.18
N MET A 57 -3.45 -0.78 -3.91
CA MET A 57 -2.00 -0.60 -4.14
C MET A 57 -1.67 0.71 -4.87
N ARG A 58 -2.53 1.16 -5.79
CA ARG A 58 -2.35 2.47 -6.45
C ARG A 58 -2.47 3.62 -5.45
N GLN A 59 -3.35 3.52 -4.46
CA GLN A 59 -3.45 4.51 -3.39
C GLN A 59 -2.18 4.50 -2.52
N LEU A 60 -1.69 3.32 -2.09
CA LEU A 60 -0.39 3.22 -1.40
C LEU A 60 0.72 3.94 -2.17
N ASN A 61 0.86 3.63 -3.47
CA ASN A 61 1.86 4.28 -4.30
C ASN A 61 1.62 5.80 -4.38
N ALA A 62 0.38 6.26 -4.58
CA ALA A 62 0.07 7.69 -4.64
C ALA A 62 0.45 8.47 -3.38
N TYR A 63 0.57 7.80 -2.22
CA TYR A 63 0.91 8.40 -0.93
C TYR A 63 2.36 8.19 -0.50
N GLY A 64 3.25 7.70 -1.36
CA GLY A 64 4.67 7.59 -1.00
C GLY A 64 5.13 6.18 -0.63
N PHE A 65 4.22 5.22 -0.48
CA PHE A 65 4.60 3.88 -0.03
C PHE A 65 5.38 3.15 -1.12
N THR A 66 6.47 2.50 -0.72
CA THR A 66 7.29 1.63 -1.57
C THR A 66 7.13 0.19 -1.12
N LYS A 67 6.95 -0.72 -2.08
CA LYS A 67 6.88 -2.15 -1.79
C LYS A 67 8.29 -2.66 -1.46
N ILE A 68 8.46 -3.28 -0.30
CA ILE A 68 9.69 -3.97 0.07
C ILE A 68 9.60 -5.40 -0.46
N GLN A 69 10.59 -5.81 -1.27
CA GLN A 69 10.81 -7.22 -1.54
C GLN A 69 11.53 -7.81 -0.34
N ARG A 70 10.83 -8.64 0.43
CA ARG A 70 11.55 -9.61 1.27
C ARG A 70 11.90 -10.73 0.33
N ASP A 71 13.18 -10.83 -0.03
CA ASP A 71 13.70 -12.10 -0.50
C ASP A 71 13.44 -13.08 0.63
N ILE A 72 12.31 -13.79 0.55
CA ILE A 72 12.19 -15.08 1.17
C ILE A 72 13.14 -15.91 0.32
N GLN A 73 14.43 -15.78 0.62
CA GLN A 73 15.45 -16.66 0.12
C GLN A 73 14.91 -18.03 0.48
N ARG A 74 14.52 -18.78 -0.55
CA ARG A 74 14.38 -20.21 -0.48
C ARG A 74 15.77 -20.70 -0.09
N SER A 75 16.08 -20.66 1.19
CA SER A 75 17.31 -21.21 1.72
C SER A 75 17.22 -22.69 1.38
N ALA A 76 18.02 -23.14 0.44
CA ALA A 76 18.06 -24.53 0.00
C ALA A 76 18.48 -25.51 1.13
N SER A 77 18.68 -24.99 2.35
CA SER A 77 19.06 -25.68 3.58
C SER A 77 18.00 -25.64 4.69
N LEU A 78 16.79 -25.09 4.45
CA LEU A 78 15.73 -25.09 5.47
C LEU A 78 15.24 -26.52 5.72
N PRO A 79 15.24 -27.01 6.98
CA PRO A 79 14.72 -28.32 7.33
C PRO A 79 13.30 -28.53 6.79
N GLU A 80 12.99 -29.74 6.35
CA GLU A 80 11.72 -30.09 5.67
C GLU A 80 10.47 -29.71 6.49
N PHE A 81 10.56 -29.78 7.82
CA PHE A 81 9.52 -29.31 8.75
C PHE A 81 9.25 -27.80 8.66
N LEU A 82 10.29 -26.99 8.46
CA LEU A 82 10.14 -25.54 8.23
C LEU A 82 9.81 -25.21 6.77
N SER A 83 10.03 -26.15 5.85
CA SER A 83 9.67 -26.01 4.43
C SER A 83 8.16 -25.98 4.23
N GLU A 84 7.37 -26.77 4.97
CA GLU A 84 5.91 -26.73 4.91
C GLU A 84 5.33 -25.43 5.48
N GLU A 85 5.86 -24.94 6.60
CA GLU A 85 5.43 -23.67 7.20
C GLU A 85 5.90 -22.47 6.38
N ALA A 86 7.12 -22.51 5.83
CA ALA A 86 7.60 -21.53 4.86
C ALA A 86 6.85 -21.61 3.53
N ALA A 87 6.38 -22.79 3.11
CA ALA A 87 5.53 -22.95 1.94
C ALA A 87 4.13 -22.40 2.20
N ALA A 88 3.49 -22.71 3.33
CA ALA A 88 2.22 -22.09 3.72
C ALA A 88 2.33 -20.54 3.80
N SER A 89 3.45 -20.04 4.33
CA SER A 89 3.78 -18.61 4.33
C SER A 89 4.14 -18.07 2.94
N ALA A 90 4.65 -18.87 2.02
CA ALA A 90 4.94 -18.49 0.63
C ALA A 90 3.66 -18.46 -0.23
N HIS A 91 2.67 -19.30 0.11
CA HIS A 91 1.36 -19.32 -0.54
C HIS A 91 0.52 -18.09 -0.16
N SER A 92 0.72 -17.56 1.05
CA SER A 92 0.18 -16.27 1.47
C SER A 92 1.11 -15.16 0.97
N GLN A 93 0.81 -14.50 -0.15
CA GLN A 93 1.63 -13.38 -0.65
C GLN A 93 1.53 -12.16 0.29
N ILE A 94 2.22 -12.20 1.43
CA ILE A 94 2.29 -11.06 2.34
C ILE A 94 3.10 -9.95 1.67
N LEU A 95 2.47 -8.80 1.51
CA LEU A 95 3.07 -7.61 0.93
C LEU A 95 3.56 -6.70 2.05
N TYR A 96 4.77 -6.16 1.89
CA TYR A 96 5.34 -5.19 2.81
C TYR A 96 5.46 -3.84 2.12
N TYR A 97 4.99 -2.80 2.79
CA TYR A 97 5.07 -1.43 2.31
C TYR A 97 5.72 -0.55 3.37
N TYR A 98 6.63 0.32 2.92
CA TYR A 98 7.32 1.29 3.76
C TYR A 98 7.06 2.70 3.28
N ASN A 99 6.95 3.62 4.23
CA ASN A 99 6.91 5.05 3.97
C ASN A 99 7.54 5.78 5.18
N PRO A 100 8.58 6.61 5.00
CA PRO A 100 9.21 7.35 6.10
C PRO A 100 8.23 8.22 6.91
N SER A 101 7.19 8.72 6.25
CA SER A 101 6.14 9.56 6.86
C SER A 101 5.01 8.76 7.51
N PHE A 102 5.09 7.42 7.54
CA PHE A 102 4.04 6.56 8.05
C PHE A 102 4.64 5.47 8.96
N ASN A 103 4.79 5.80 10.24
CA ASN A 103 5.47 4.97 11.23
C ASN A 103 4.72 5.02 12.56
N ARG A 104 4.46 3.85 13.15
CA ARG A 104 3.75 3.70 14.42
C ARG A 104 4.35 4.50 15.58
N ALA A 105 5.68 4.54 15.66
CA ALA A 105 6.40 5.23 16.73
C ALA A 105 6.35 6.76 16.61
N HIS A 106 5.99 7.28 15.43
CA HIS A 106 5.93 8.71 15.17
C HIS A 106 4.61 9.09 14.47
N PRO A 107 3.46 9.01 15.17
CA PRO A 107 2.14 9.30 14.59
C PRO A 107 2.01 10.70 13.99
N GLN A 108 2.75 11.69 14.53
CA GLN A 108 2.77 13.06 14.04
C GLN A 108 3.25 13.18 12.57
N LEU A 109 4.03 12.21 12.09
CA LEU A 109 4.49 12.20 10.70
C LEU A 109 3.35 11.94 9.71
N LEU A 110 2.21 11.41 10.17
CA LEU A 110 1.05 11.12 9.32
C LEU A 110 0.55 12.37 8.57
N GLU A 111 0.70 13.56 9.14
CA GLU A 111 0.35 14.84 8.51
C GLU A 111 1.22 15.16 7.28
N THR A 112 2.44 14.62 7.26
CA THR A 112 3.39 14.75 6.14
C THR A 112 3.14 13.72 5.04
N CYS A 113 2.33 12.68 5.32
CA CYS A 113 1.96 11.64 4.36
C CYS A 113 0.90 12.16 3.36
N LYS A 114 1.33 13.04 2.45
CA LYS A 114 0.46 13.68 1.47
C LYS A 114 0.41 12.89 0.16
N ARG A 115 -0.71 13.01 -0.55
CA ARG A 115 -0.85 12.45 -1.89
C ARG A 115 0.12 13.17 -2.81
N ARG A 116 0.96 12.44 -3.52
CA ARG A 116 1.82 13.02 -4.56
C ARG A 116 0.93 13.64 -5.62
N GLY A 117 1.20 14.89 -5.97
CA GLY A 117 0.50 15.57 -7.05
C GLY A 117 0.58 14.71 -8.30
N VAL A 118 -0.55 14.51 -8.97
CA VAL A 118 -0.52 14.12 -10.38
C VAL A 118 0.26 15.24 -11.04
N LEU A 119 1.42 14.94 -11.65
CA LEU A 119 2.01 15.87 -12.60
C LEU A 119 0.92 16.09 -13.65
N LYS A 120 0.22 17.22 -13.56
CA LYS A 120 -0.67 17.67 -14.62
C LYS A 120 0.26 17.76 -15.83
N GLY A 121 0.05 16.87 -16.80
CA GLY A 121 0.81 16.88 -18.04
C GLY A 121 0.79 18.30 -18.57
N ARG A 122 1.94 18.77 -19.05
CA ARG A 122 2.07 20.01 -19.81
C ARG A 122 0.90 20.10 -20.79
N ASP A 123 0.15 21.20 -20.74
CA ASP A 123 -0.70 21.60 -21.86
C ASP A 123 0.22 21.77 -23.08
N PRO A 124 0.04 21.02 -24.18
CA PRO A 124 0.59 21.39 -25.47
C PRO A 124 -0.48 22.22 -26.16
N ASP A 125 -0.40 23.54 -26.05
CA ASP A 125 -0.92 24.49 -27.04
C ASP A 125 -0.45 25.90 -26.61
N THR A 126 0.85 26.15 -26.79
CA THR A 126 1.31 27.51 -27.03
C THR A 126 1.23 27.71 -28.53
N GLU A 127 0.33 28.62 -28.90
CA GLU A 127 0.00 29.06 -30.24
C GLU A 127 1.22 29.33 -31.12
N GLU A 128 1.24 28.72 -32.29
CA GLU A 128 1.98 29.18 -33.46
C GLU A 128 1.00 29.23 -34.63
N MET A 129 0.52 30.43 -34.97
CA MET A 129 0.07 30.76 -36.33
C MET A 129 0.35 32.25 -36.57
N ASP A 130 1.55 32.48 -37.06
CA ASP A 130 1.97 33.65 -37.81
C ASP A 130 1.20 33.75 -39.15
N GLY A 131 0.96 34.99 -39.59
CA GLY A 131 0.75 35.31 -41.01
C GLY A 131 -0.62 35.86 -41.43
N ARG A 132 -0.76 37.19 -41.46
CA ARG A 132 -0.86 38.03 -42.70
C ARG A 132 -1.40 39.45 -42.40
N PRO A 133 -0.73 40.53 -42.84
CA PRO A 133 -1.36 41.82 -43.07
C PRO A 133 -1.82 41.97 -44.54
N LEU A 134 -2.77 42.89 -44.74
CA LEU A 134 -3.34 43.34 -46.03
C LEU A 134 -2.32 44.07 -46.92
#